data_AF-A0A8I2K7T5-F1
#
_entry.id   AF-A0A8I2K7T5-F1
#
_cell.length_a   1.000
_cell.length_b   1.000
_cell.length_c   1.000
_cell.angle_alpha   90.00
_cell.angle_beta   90.00
_cell.angle_gamma   90.00
#
_symmetry.space_group_name_H-M   'P 1'
#
loop_
_entity.id
_entity.type
_entity.pdbx_description
1 polymer ?
#
loop_
_entity_poly.entity_id
_entity_poly.type
_entity_poly.pdbx_seq_one_letter_code
_entity_poly.pdbx_strand_id
1 'polypeptide(L)'
;MSKKRCHAKFNRKSRQPAFYRHGVHRRRRPVNQNKQSKRIYLYTYIIKQVLKEFQYAHSRSVIHGDIKPQNIMITQNREVKIVDFGLSSIRKQYVKEDSGPLFGTTLYISPEQIRGKEIDERADIYSIGITIFYMVTGTVPFKGVDILKKHLEAPVPFEKIGSFVPVEIKKIIQKCLEKDRNNRYQSTGEAIDAIEKAESTILKRPSEKEDIADIIMESDTQTVYALQEIPGKRNSK
;
A
#
# COMPACT_ATOMS: atom_id res chain seq x y z
N MET A 1 -87.95 -4.11 26.43
CA MET A 1 -87.97 -3.90 27.90
C MET A 1 -86.77 -4.58 28.52
N SER A 2 -86.05 -3.87 29.41
CA SER A 2 -85.23 -4.36 30.55
C SER A 2 -84.35 -5.60 30.34
N LYS A 3 -83.01 -5.48 30.38
CA LYS A 3 -82.11 -5.48 31.58
C LYS A 3 -81.14 -6.68 31.35
N LYS A 4 -79.87 -6.74 31.74
CA LYS A 4 -79.00 -5.96 32.64
C LYS A 4 -77.58 -6.56 32.49
N ARG A 5 -76.57 -5.71 32.67
CA ARG A 5 -75.28 -5.94 33.37
C ARG A 5 -74.40 -7.14 32.98
N CYS A 6 -73.14 -6.89 32.65
CA CYS A 6 -72.05 -7.14 33.62
C CYS A 6 -70.71 -6.51 33.21
N HIS A 7 -69.88 -6.33 34.23
CA HIS A 7 -68.68 -5.50 34.33
C HIS A 7 -67.43 -5.98 33.58
N ALA A 8 -66.51 -5.03 33.44
CA ALA A 8 -65.06 -5.12 33.67
C ALA A 8 -64.11 -5.13 32.46
N LYS A 9 -63.54 -3.94 32.22
CA LYS A 9 -62.11 -3.64 32.03
C LYS A 9 -61.32 -4.52 31.04
N PHE A 10 -61.23 -4.06 29.79
CA PHE A 10 -60.14 -4.44 28.88
C PHE A 10 -58.99 -3.43 29.01
N ASN A 11 -58.02 -3.75 29.86
CA ASN A 11 -56.67 -3.20 29.83
C ASN A 11 -55.76 -4.26 29.21
N ARG A 12 -55.45 -4.15 27.92
CA ARG A 12 -54.40 -4.94 27.28
C ARG A 12 -53.30 -3.99 26.81
N LYS A 13 -52.33 -3.81 27.70
CA LYS A 13 -50.96 -3.39 27.36
C LYS A 13 -50.35 -4.42 26.41
N SER A 14 -50.47 -4.23 25.10
CA SER A 14 -49.54 -4.82 24.13
C SER A 14 -48.38 -3.85 23.96
N ARG A 15 -47.27 -4.18 24.61
CA ARG A 15 -45.99 -3.48 24.51
C ARG A 15 -45.49 -3.51 23.06
N GLN A 16 -45.49 -2.37 22.39
CA GLN A 16 -44.60 -2.10 21.27
C GLN A 16 -43.72 -0.90 21.67
N PRO A 17 -42.41 -1.08 21.92
CA PRO A 17 -41.54 0.05 22.22
C PRO A 17 -41.17 0.79 20.92
N ALA A 18 -41.40 2.10 20.95
CA ALA A 18 -41.06 3.06 19.92
C ALA A 18 -39.54 3.15 19.74
N PHE A 19 -39.03 2.70 18.58
CA PHE A 19 -37.69 3.02 18.10
C PHE A 19 -37.75 3.48 16.65
N TYR A 20 -38.19 4.72 16.45
CA TYR A 20 -37.92 5.48 15.23
C TYR A 20 -37.60 6.92 15.61
N ARG A 21 -36.43 7.12 16.21
CA ARG A 21 -35.68 8.38 16.12
C ARG A 21 -34.20 8.05 16.20
N HIS A 22 -33.45 8.57 15.23
CA HIS A 22 -32.01 8.85 15.17
C HIS A 22 -31.36 8.17 13.96
N GLY A 23 -31.27 8.95 12.88
CA GLY A 23 -30.30 8.69 11.83
C GLY A 23 -28.92 8.63 12.45
N VAL A 24 -28.32 7.44 12.41
CA VAL A 24 -26.92 7.24 12.82
C VAL A 24 -26.06 7.84 11.71
N HIS A 25 -25.85 9.15 11.77
CA HIS A 25 -24.60 9.70 11.26
C HIS A 25 -23.49 8.99 12.04
N ARG A 26 -22.83 8.01 11.40
CA ARG A 26 -21.55 7.48 11.86
C ARG A 26 -20.60 8.67 11.91
N ARG A 27 -20.53 9.36 13.05
CA ARG A 27 -19.51 10.36 13.34
C ARG A 27 -18.19 9.62 13.24
N ARG A 28 -17.44 9.84 12.16
CA ARG A 28 -16.04 9.43 12.07
C ARG A 28 -15.38 10.01 13.31
N ARG A 29 -14.86 9.14 14.19
CA ARG A 29 -14.08 9.60 15.34
C ARG A 29 -12.96 10.50 14.79
N PRO A 30 -12.74 11.71 15.35
CA PRO A 30 -11.66 12.55 14.89
C PRO A 30 -10.36 11.73 14.99
N VAL A 31 -9.68 11.57 13.85
CA VAL A 31 -8.38 10.92 13.81
C VAL A 31 -7.45 11.80 14.64
N ASN A 32 -6.81 11.23 15.65
CA ASN A 32 -5.81 11.95 16.44
C ASN A 32 -4.73 12.44 15.48
N GLN A 33 -4.59 13.76 15.32
CA GLN A 33 -3.67 14.39 14.38
C GLN A 33 -2.23 13.87 14.56
N ASN A 34 -1.84 13.51 15.79
CA ASN A 34 -0.53 12.92 16.08
C ASN A 34 -0.37 11.52 15.45
N LYS A 35 -1.39 10.65 15.55
CA LYS A 35 -1.36 9.29 14.94
C LYS A 35 -1.30 9.36 13.41
N GLN A 36 -1.93 10.36 12.80
CA GLN A 36 -1.91 10.52 11.34
C GLN A 36 -0.54 11.02 10.84
N SER A 37 0.05 12.03 11.48
CA SER A 37 1.38 12.54 11.14
C SER A 37 2.46 11.47 11.27
N LYS A 38 2.41 10.67 12.35
CA LYS A 38 3.30 9.50 12.55
C LYS A 38 3.20 8.49 11.41
N ARG A 39 1.99 8.16 10.94
CA ARG A 39 1.79 7.24 9.80
C ARG A 39 2.36 7.80 8.50
N ILE A 40 2.16 9.08 8.23
CA ILE A 40 2.69 9.73 7.03
C ILE A 40 4.21 9.69 7.04
N TYR A 41 4.83 10.06 8.16
CA TYR A 41 6.27 9.96 8.36
C TYR A 41 6.80 8.54 8.12
N LEU A 42 6.10 7.54 8.66
CA LEU A 42 6.47 6.15 8.46
C LEU A 42 6.45 5.74 6.99
N TYR A 43 5.38 6.08 6.26
CA TYR A 43 5.30 5.78 4.83
C TYR A 43 6.45 6.44 4.08
N THR A 44 6.70 7.74 4.27
CA THR A 44 7.78 8.43 3.55
C THR A 44 9.15 7.84 3.89
N TYR A 45 9.38 7.49 5.16
CA TYR A 45 10.60 6.81 5.59
C TYR A 45 10.80 5.48 4.86
N ILE A 46 9.83 4.57 4.93
CA ILE A 46 9.95 3.25 4.30
C ILE A 46 10.12 3.37 2.79
N ILE A 47 9.30 4.21 2.12
CA ILE A 47 9.38 4.38 0.67
C ILE A 47 10.77 4.86 0.26
N LYS A 48 11.33 5.84 0.99
CA LYS A 48 12.67 6.36 0.74
C LYS A 48 13.74 5.28 0.92
N GLN A 49 13.63 4.46 1.97
CA GLN A 49 14.57 3.35 2.20
C GLN A 49 14.51 2.30 1.09
N VAL A 50 13.30 1.90 0.68
CA VAL A 50 13.10 0.98 -0.46
C VAL A 50 13.78 1.52 -1.71
N LEU A 51 13.54 2.79 -2.06
CA LEU A 51 14.15 3.38 -3.24
C LEU A 51 15.67 3.46 -3.14
N LYS A 52 16.24 3.73 -1.97
CA LYS A 52 17.70 3.76 -1.75
C LYS A 52 18.33 2.38 -1.95
N GLU A 53 17.70 1.32 -1.47
CA GLU A 53 18.18 -0.05 -1.70
C GLU A 53 18.15 -0.41 -3.20
N PHE A 54 17.08 -0.04 -3.91
CA PHE A 54 17.01 -0.26 -5.35
C PHE A 54 17.99 0.62 -6.13
N GLN A 55 18.21 1.87 -5.71
CA GLN A 55 19.25 2.73 -6.28
C GLN A 55 20.64 2.10 -6.15
N TYR A 56 20.94 1.51 -4.99
CA TYR A 56 22.20 0.79 -4.78
C TYR A 56 22.34 -0.42 -5.73
N ALA A 57 21.28 -1.19 -5.94
CA ALA A 57 21.28 -2.29 -6.91
C ALA A 57 21.42 -1.81 -8.37
N HIS A 58 20.65 -0.79 -8.77
CA HIS A 58 20.68 -0.19 -10.10
C HIS A 58 22.05 0.42 -10.43
N SER A 59 22.75 1.00 -9.45
CA SER A 59 24.12 1.51 -9.62
C SER A 59 25.16 0.43 -9.96
N ARG A 60 24.81 -0.85 -9.74
CA ARG A 60 25.59 -2.04 -10.12
C ARG A 60 25.04 -2.73 -11.36
N SER A 61 24.16 -2.04 -12.10
CA SER A 61 23.47 -2.56 -13.29
C SER A 61 22.62 -3.82 -13.01
N VAL A 62 22.15 -3.99 -11.77
CA VAL A 62 21.27 -5.11 -11.39
C VAL A 62 19.82 -4.64 -11.42
N ILE A 63 19.03 -5.19 -12.32
CA ILE A 63 17.57 -5.01 -12.37
C ILE A 63 16.91 -6.18 -11.63
N HIS A 64 15.96 -5.90 -10.74
CA HIS A 64 15.34 -6.97 -9.94
C HIS A 64 14.25 -7.72 -10.72
N GLY A 65 13.30 -6.99 -11.32
CA GLY A 65 12.27 -7.55 -12.20
C GLY A 65 11.16 -8.40 -11.54
N ASP A 66 11.13 -8.53 -10.22
CA ASP A 66 10.08 -9.24 -9.45
C ASP A 66 9.83 -8.54 -8.11
N ILE A 67 9.75 -7.21 -8.11
CA ILE A 67 9.55 -6.44 -6.88
C ILE A 67 8.12 -6.64 -6.39
N LYS A 68 8.00 -7.07 -5.14
CA LYS A 68 6.75 -7.25 -4.40
C LYS A 68 7.00 -7.08 -2.90
N PRO A 69 5.97 -6.79 -2.09
CA PRO A 69 6.14 -6.57 -0.65
C PRO A 69 6.87 -7.72 0.07
N GLN A 70 6.68 -8.96 -0.36
CA GLN A 70 7.35 -10.14 0.21
C GLN A 70 8.88 -10.13 0.04
N ASN A 71 9.40 -9.40 -0.95
CA ASN A 71 10.83 -9.30 -1.22
C ASN A 71 11.48 -8.09 -0.54
N ILE A 72 10.70 -7.34 0.23
CA ILE A 72 11.16 -6.16 0.96
C ILE A 72 10.98 -6.46 2.44
N MET A 73 12.09 -6.51 3.17
CA MET A 73 12.10 -6.84 4.59
C MET A 73 12.49 -5.63 5.41
N ILE A 74 11.94 -5.53 6.62
CA ILE A 74 12.41 -4.58 7.62
C ILE A 74 13.10 -5.38 8.71
N THR A 75 14.36 -5.05 8.97
CA THR A 75 15.14 -5.69 10.04
C THR A 75 14.77 -5.12 11.40
N GLN A 76 15.16 -5.81 12.48
CA GLN A 76 15.04 -5.29 13.86
C GLN A 76 15.81 -3.98 14.06
N ASN A 77 16.88 -3.78 13.27
CA ASN A 77 17.65 -2.53 13.22
C ASN A 77 16.98 -1.46 12.33
N ARG A 78 15.78 -1.73 11.82
CA ARG A 78 14.93 -0.80 11.05
C ARG A 78 15.54 -0.38 9.72
N GLU A 79 16.43 -1.22 9.22
CA GLU A 79 16.94 -1.18 7.86
C GLU A 79 15.96 -1.90 6.95
N VAL A 80 15.66 -1.30 5.80
CA VAL A 80 15.02 -2.02 4.70
C VAL A 80 16.09 -2.88 4.03
N LYS A 81 15.76 -4.14 3.76
CA LYS A 81 16.59 -5.04 2.97
C LYS A 81 15.78 -5.64 1.85
N ILE A 82 16.39 -5.72 0.68
CA ILE A 82 15.82 -6.38 -0.47
C ILE A 82 16.35 -7.81 -0.50
N VAL A 83 15.44 -8.77 -0.58
CA VAL A 83 15.75 -10.20 -0.70
C VAL A 83 15.28 -10.72 -2.05
N ASP A 84 15.75 -11.90 -2.43
CA ASP A 84 15.35 -12.59 -3.66
C ASP A 84 15.52 -11.73 -4.91
N PHE A 85 16.70 -11.11 -5.07
CA PHE A 85 17.10 -10.53 -6.35
C PHE A 85 16.95 -11.58 -7.43
N GLY A 86 15.95 -11.36 -8.29
CA GLY A 86 15.48 -12.37 -9.21
C GLY A 86 16.59 -12.78 -10.18
N LEU A 87 16.72 -14.08 -10.40
CA LEU A 87 17.39 -14.71 -11.55
C LEU A 87 16.69 -14.38 -12.89
N SER A 88 16.04 -13.21 -12.98
CA SER A 88 15.09 -12.80 -14.02
C SER A 88 15.77 -12.48 -15.36
N SER A 89 17.08 -12.20 -15.35
CA SER A 89 17.91 -12.19 -16.57
C SER A 89 17.91 -13.53 -17.32
N ILE A 90 17.58 -14.65 -16.65
CA ILE A 90 17.48 -15.98 -17.27
C ILE A 90 16.06 -16.31 -17.75
N ARG A 91 15.02 -15.62 -17.24
CA ARG A 91 13.64 -15.84 -17.68
C ARG A 91 13.27 -14.86 -18.80
N LYS A 92 13.86 -15.06 -19.98
CA LYS A 92 13.21 -14.75 -21.27
C LYS A 92 11.98 -15.66 -21.50
N GLN A 93 11.13 -15.81 -20.50
CA GLN A 93 9.88 -16.54 -20.65
C GLN A 93 8.79 -15.49 -20.81
N TYR A 94 8.47 -15.25 -22.09
CA TYR A 94 7.19 -14.73 -22.53
C TYR A 94 6.10 -15.24 -21.57
N VAL A 95 5.40 -14.32 -20.91
CA VAL A 95 4.19 -14.68 -20.16
C VAL A 95 3.19 -15.18 -21.20
N LYS A 96 3.12 -16.49 -21.41
CA LYS A 96 2.06 -17.09 -22.20
C LYS A 96 0.76 -16.88 -21.42
N GLU A 97 -0.28 -16.38 -22.10
CA GLU A 97 -1.60 -16.13 -21.51
C GLU A 97 -2.24 -17.40 -20.89
N ASP A 98 -1.75 -18.59 -21.25
CA ASP A 98 -2.28 -19.90 -20.82
C ASP A 98 -1.61 -20.54 -19.59
N SER A 99 -0.58 -19.95 -18.99
CA SER A 99 0.00 -20.55 -17.76
C SER A 99 -0.85 -20.20 -16.54
N GLY A 100 -1.50 -21.23 -15.97
CA GLY A 100 -2.24 -21.21 -14.70
C GLY A 100 -1.43 -20.67 -13.50
N PRO A 101 -1.98 -20.74 -12.28
CA PRO A 101 -2.01 -19.67 -11.29
C PRO A 101 -0.63 -19.06 -10.92
N LEU A 102 -0.13 -18.16 -11.77
CA LEU A 102 0.93 -17.19 -11.47
C LEU A 102 0.37 -15.90 -10.83
N PHE A 103 -0.78 -16.00 -10.14
CA PHE A 103 -1.57 -14.86 -9.65
C PHE A 103 -0.81 -13.89 -8.74
N GLY A 104 0.31 -14.29 -8.12
CA GLY A 104 1.06 -13.44 -7.18
C GLY A 104 1.98 -12.41 -7.85
N THR A 105 2.86 -12.85 -8.76
CA THR A 105 3.84 -11.97 -9.44
C THR A 105 3.18 -11.05 -10.46
N THR A 106 2.10 -11.51 -11.13
CA THR A 106 1.39 -10.68 -12.12
C THR A 106 0.71 -9.45 -11.52
N LEU A 107 0.58 -9.34 -10.19
CA LEU A 107 0.03 -8.16 -9.51
C LEU A 107 0.97 -6.95 -9.56
N TYR A 108 2.27 -7.18 -9.79
CA TYR A 108 3.32 -6.16 -9.75
C TYR A 108 4.05 -6.00 -11.08
N ILE A 109 3.67 -6.78 -12.10
CA ILE A 109 4.36 -6.85 -13.39
C ILE A 109 4.24 -5.52 -14.16
N SER A 110 5.35 -5.09 -14.78
CA SER A 110 5.36 -3.85 -15.57
C SER A 110 4.76 -4.04 -16.97
N PRO A 111 4.21 -2.97 -17.60
CA PRO A 111 3.69 -3.02 -18.95
C PRO A 111 4.69 -3.54 -20.00
N GLU A 112 5.96 -3.22 -19.86
CA GLU A 112 7.03 -3.66 -20.75
C GLU A 112 7.40 -5.14 -20.56
N GLN A 113 7.32 -5.67 -19.33
CA GLN A 113 7.45 -7.11 -19.08
C GLN A 113 6.33 -7.90 -19.76
N ILE A 114 5.08 -7.43 -19.67
CA ILE A 114 3.94 -8.06 -20.35
C ILE A 114 4.14 -8.08 -21.86
N ARG A 115 4.67 -6.99 -22.42
CA ARG A 115 4.95 -6.86 -23.86
C ARG A 115 6.19 -7.63 -24.32
N GLY A 116 6.91 -8.29 -23.41
CA GLY A 116 8.16 -8.98 -23.73
C GLY A 116 9.27 -8.05 -24.24
N LYS A 117 9.26 -6.77 -23.83
CA LYS A 117 10.30 -5.79 -24.17
C LYS A 117 11.45 -5.88 -23.16
N GLU A 118 12.63 -5.45 -23.60
CA GLU A 118 13.78 -5.25 -22.72
C GLU A 118 13.42 -4.33 -21.54
N ILE A 119 13.81 -4.76 -20.34
CA ILE A 119 13.54 -4.06 -19.09
C ILE A 119 14.79 -3.33 -18.60
N ASP A 120 14.58 -2.21 -17.93
CA ASP A 120 15.60 -1.47 -17.18
C ASP A 120 15.05 -1.10 -15.80
N GLU A 121 15.73 -0.19 -15.09
CA GLU A 121 15.32 0.29 -13.76
C GLU A 121 13.89 0.83 -13.72
N ARG A 122 13.33 1.27 -14.85
CA ARG A 122 11.96 1.80 -14.93
C ARG A 122 10.90 0.72 -14.77
N ALA A 123 11.22 -0.54 -15.06
CA ALA A 123 10.35 -1.67 -14.75
C ALA A 123 10.24 -1.86 -13.25
N ASP A 124 11.37 -1.80 -12.55
CA ASP A 124 11.41 -1.85 -11.08
C ASP A 124 10.65 -0.67 -10.47
N ILE A 125 10.82 0.55 -11.00
CA ILE A 125 10.08 1.75 -10.54
C ILE A 125 8.56 1.54 -10.62
N TYR A 126 8.06 0.87 -11.66
CA TYR A 126 6.63 0.55 -11.76
C TYR A 126 6.18 -0.39 -10.64
N SER A 127 6.90 -1.50 -10.44
CA SER A 127 6.59 -2.49 -9.41
C SER A 127 6.73 -1.92 -7.99
N ILE A 128 7.70 -1.03 -7.77
CA ILE A 128 7.82 -0.21 -6.55
C ILE A 128 6.57 0.66 -6.40
N GLY A 129 6.11 1.34 -7.45
CA GLY A 129 4.87 2.12 -7.44
C GLY A 129 3.65 1.31 -6.98
N ILE A 130 3.53 0.05 -7.44
CA ILE A 130 2.45 -0.85 -7.03
C ILE A 130 2.58 -1.21 -5.54
N THR A 131 3.82 -1.47 -5.08
CA THR A 131 4.12 -1.78 -3.68
C THR A 131 3.77 -0.59 -2.77
N ILE A 132 4.14 0.63 -3.16
CA ILE A 132 3.79 1.84 -2.40
C ILE A 132 2.27 2.03 -2.37
N PHE A 133 1.59 1.82 -3.50
CA PHE A 133 0.12 1.86 -3.56
C PHE A 133 -0.50 0.84 -2.59
N TYR A 134 0.04 -0.38 -2.55
CA TYR A 134 -0.40 -1.42 -1.61
C TYR A 134 -0.16 -0.99 -0.15
N MET A 135 0.99 -0.44 0.18
CA MET A 135 1.30 0.01 1.54
C MET A 135 0.33 1.09 2.05
N VAL A 136 -0.10 2.02 1.19
CA VAL A 136 -0.97 3.13 1.58
C VAL A 136 -2.47 2.80 1.51
N THR A 137 -2.87 1.77 0.76
CA THR A 137 -4.29 1.40 0.59
C THR A 137 -4.66 0.03 1.18
N GLY A 138 -3.68 -0.83 1.46
CA GLY A 138 -3.87 -2.24 1.81
C GLY A 138 -4.30 -3.15 0.65
N THR A 139 -4.38 -2.62 -0.58
CA THR A 139 -4.82 -3.38 -1.77
C THR A 139 -3.99 -3.01 -2.99
N VAL A 140 -3.84 -3.92 -3.94
CA VAL A 140 -3.21 -3.62 -5.23
C VAL A 140 -4.18 -2.88 -6.16
N PRO A 141 -3.69 -2.07 -7.12
CA PRO A 141 -4.56 -1.31 -8.02
C PRO A 141 -5.33 -2.21 -8.98
N PHE A 142 -4.73 -3.33 -9.42
CA PHE A 142 -5.31 -4.25 -10.40
C PHE A 142 -5.39 -5.68 -9.85
N LYS A 143 -6.50 -6.37 -10.14
CA LYS A 143 -6.77 -7.77 -9.76
C LYS A 143 -7.81 -8.41 -10.69
N GLY A 144 -7.94 -9.73 -10.62
CA GLY A 144 -8.91 -10.51 -11.40
C GLY A 144 -8.31 -11.11 -12.68
N VAL A 145 -9.17 -11.72 -13.52
CA VAL A 145 -8.75 -12.51 -14.68
C VAL A 145 -7.99 -11.66 -15.72
N ASP A 146 -8.44 -10.45 -16.03
CA ASP A 146 -7.80 -9.56 -17.02
C ASP A 146 -6.65 -8.70 -16.46
N ILE A 147 -5.87 -9.24 -15.52
CA ILE A 147 -4.84 -8.47 -14.80
C ILE A 147 -3.76 -7.88 -15.72
N LEU A 148 -3.29 -8.64 -16.71
CA LEU A 148 -2.26 -8.18 -17.64
C LEU A 148 -2.77 -6.99 -18.46
N LYS A 149 -3.97 -7.10 -19.01
CA LYS A 149 -4.62 -6.00 -19.73
C LYS A 149 -4.80 -4.75 -18.86
N LYS A 150 -5.16 -4.93 -17.58
CA LYS A 150 -5.27 -3.81 -16.64
C LYS A 150 -3.92 -3.11 -16.39
N HIS A 151 -2.84 -3.86 -16.28
CA HIS A 151 -1.51 -3.27 -16.20
C HIS A 151 -1.15 -2.47 -17.45
N LEU A 152 -1.58 -2.91 -18.64
CA LEU A 152 -1.33 -2.20 -19.90
C LEU A 152 -2.18 -0.93 -20.09
N GLU A 153 -3.47 -0.98 -19.73
CA GLU A 153 -4.45 0.00 -20.23
C GLU A 153 -5.32 0.64 -19.14
N ALA A 154 -5.61 -0.09 -18.05
CA ALA A 154 -6.58 0.40 -17.08
C ALA A 154 -6.03 1.59 -16.27
N PRO A 155 -6.85 2.61 -16.00
CA PRO A 155 -6.47 3.70 -15.12
C PRO A 155 -6.23 3.17 -13.71
N VAL A 156 -5.19 3.69 -13.05
CA VAL A 156 -4.92 3.35 -11.66
C VAL A 156 -5.97 4.01 -10.76
N PRO A 157 -6.59 3.27 -9.83
CA PRO A 157 -7.67 3.78 -8.97
C PRO A 157 -7.14 4.67 -7.83
N PHE A 158 -6.63 5.85 -8.16
CA PHE A 158 -6.05 6.80 -7.19
C PHE A 158 -7.07 7.32 -6.15
N GLU A 159 -8.36 7.24 -6.44
CA GLU A 159 -9.45 7.56 -5.51
C GLU A 159 -9.47 6.63 -4.29
N LYS A 160 -8.87 5.44 -4.38
CA LYS A 160 -8.70 4.53 -3.23
C LYS A 160 -7.63 5.00 -2.25
N ILE A 161 -6.74 5.90 -2.66
CA ILE A 161 -5.74 6.46 -1.77
C ILE A 161 -6.42 7.47 -0.84
N GLY A 162 -6.46 7.13 0.45
CA GLY A 162 -7.12 7.93 1.48
C GLY A 162 -6.68 9.39 1.48
N SER A 163 -7.57 10.29 1.90
CA SER A 163 -7.29 11.73 2.00
C SER A 163 -6.23 12.08 3.04
N PHE A 164 -5.86 11.13 3.90
CA PHE A 164 -4.78 11.29 4.86
C PHE A 164 -3.39 11.23 4.23
N VAL A 165 -3.25 10.64 3.04
CA VAL A 165 -1.99 10.57 2.30
C VAL A 165 -1.76 11.92 1.62
N PRO A 166 -0.61 12.57 1.83
CA PRO A 166 -0.29 13.86 1.21
C PRO A 166 -0.34 13.81 -0.32
N VAL A 167 -0.73 14.91 -0.94
CA VAL A 167 -0.88 15.03 -2.40
C VAL A 167 0.44 14.76 -3.11
N GLU A 168 1.56 15.17 -2.52
CA GLU A 168 2.91 14.97 -3.04
C GLU A 168 3.23 13.47 -3.15
N ILE A 169 2.86 12.68 -2.14
CA ILE A 169 3.03 11.22 -2.18
C ILE A 169 2.12 10.59 -3.23
N LYS A 170 0.88 11.08 -3.40
CA LYS A 170 0.00 10.61 -4.48
C LYS A 170 0.61 10.88 -5.86
N LYS A 171 1.22 12.05 -6.07
CA LYS A 171 1.90 12.41 -7.33
C LYS A 171 3.10 11.50 -7.62
N ILE A 172 3.85 11.12 -6.59
CA ILE A 172 4.97 10.18 -6.73
C ILE A 172 4.45 8.81 -7.16
N ILE A 173 3.42 8.27 -6.48
CA ILE A 173 2.80 6.99 -6.86
C ILE A 173 2.25 7.06 -8.29
N GLN A 174 1.60 8.18 -8.66
CA GLN A 174 1.10 8.43 -10.01
C GLN A 174 2.20 8.31 -11.06
N LYS A 175 3.31 9.04 -10.85
CA LYS A 175 4.43 9.05 -11.78
C LYS A 175 5.12 7.68 -11.88
N CYS A 176 5.25 6.94 -10.79
CA CYS A 176 5.77 5.57 -10.85
C CYS A 176 4.89 4.63 -11.68
N LEU A 177 3.56 4.82 -11.64
CA LEU A 177 2.58 3.92 -12.26
C LEU A 177 2.16 4.33 -13.67
N GLU A 178 2.86 5.28 -14.29
CA GLU A 178 2.67 5.62 -15.70
C GLU A 178 2.84 4.38 -16.59
N LYS A 179 1.96 4.23 -17.58
CA LYS A 179 1.96 3.05 -18.45
C LYS A 179 3.12 3.09 -19.43
N ASP A 180 3.42 4.29 -19.93
CA ASP A 180 4.63 4.56 -20.69
C ASP A 180 5.80 4.80 -19.72
N ARG A 181 6.85 3.98 -19.83
CA ARG A 181 8.07 4.10 -19.01
C ARG A 181 8.78 5.44 -19.19
N ASN A 182 8.61 6.12 -20.33
CA ASN A 182 9.22 7.43 -20.56
C ASN A 182 8.55 8.54 -19.73
N ASN A 183 7.32 8.32 -19.25
CA ASN A 183 6.61 9.26 -18.39
C ASN A 183 6.89 9.00 -16.89
N ARG A 184 7.57 7.90 -16.55
CA ARG A 184 7.98 7.57 -15.17
C ARG A 184 9.18 8.41 -14.72
N TYR A 185 9.56 8.24 -13.46
CA TYR A 185 10.93 8.57 -13.05
C TYR A 185 11.90 7.75 -13.88
N GLN A 186 12.96 8.39 -14.37
CA GLN A 186 13.94 7.72 -15.21
C GLN A 186 14.95 6.92 -14.39
N SER A 187 15.13 7.26 -13.11
CA SER A 187 15.89 6.49 -12.14
C SER A 187 15.24 6.50 -10.76
N THR A 188 15.65 5.56 -9.90
CA THR A 188 15.26 5.57 -8.48
C THR A 188 15.78 6.80 -7.74
N GLY A 189 16.89 7.40 -8.20
CA GLY A 189 17.41 8.67 -7.70
C GLY A 189 16.42 9.82 -7.87
N GLU A 190 15.82 9.97 -9.05
CA GLU A 190 14.81 11.01 -9.28
C GLU A 190 13.57 10.84 -8.39
N ALA A 191 13.19 9.58 -8.10
CA ALA A 191 12.09 9.29 -7.19
C ALA A 191 12.43 9.63 -5.74
N ILE A 192 13.69 9.41 -5.32
CA ILE A 192 14.20 9.82 -3.99
C ILE A 192 14.14 11.34 -3.86
N ASP A 193 14.64 12.10 -4.84
CA ASP A 193 14.61 13.56 -4.82
C ASP A 193 13.17 14.09 -4.67
N ALA A 194 12.22 13.46 -5.36
CA ALA A 194 10.81 13.82 -5.24
C ALA A 194 10.24 13.55 -3.84
N ILE A 195 10.64 12.46 -3.18
CA ILE A 195 10.25 12.17 -1.80
C ILE A 195 10.89 13.14 -0.83
N GLU A 196 12.17 13.45 -0.97
CA GLU A 196 12.86 14.38 -0.06
C GLU A 196 12.25 15.78 -0.16
N LYS A 197 11.90 16.22 -1.38
CA LYS A 197 11.13 17.44 -1.59
C LYS A 197 9.74 17.37 -0.93
N ALA A 198 9.04 16.24 -1.05
CA ALA A 198 7.76 16.04 -0.39
C ALA A 198 7.89 16.09 1.13
N GLU A 199 8.90 15.44 1.72
CA GLU A 199 9.16 15.45 3.16
C GLU A 199 9.37 16.87 3.69
N SER A 200 10.13 17.71 2.96
CA SER A 200 10.34 19.12 3.35
C SER A 200 9.05 19.96 3.38
N THR A 201 8.02 19.52 2.64
CA THR A 201 6.71 20.19 2.54
C THR A 201 5.70 19.61 3.55
N ILE A 202 5.78 18.30 3.81
CA ILE A 202 4.79 17.54 4.59
C ILE A 202 5.13 17.52 6.09
N LEU A 203 6.41 17.46 6.44
CA LEU A 203 6.85 17.14 7.79
C LEU A 203 7.54 18.36 8.42
N LYS A 204 6.99 18.87 9.53
CA LYS A 204 7.89 19.26 10.64
C LYS A 204 8.43 17.92 11.14
N ARG A 205 9.73 17.65 10.97
CA ARG A 205 10.35 16.41 11.46
C ARG A 205 9.82 16.13 12.89
N PRO A 206 9.35 14.92 13.20
CA PRO A 206 9.12 14.55 14.59
C PRO A 206 10.40 14.88 15.38
N SER A 207 10.25 15.43 16.59
CA SER A 207 11.41 15.85 17.39
C SER A 207 12.43 14.71 17.50
N GLU A 208 13.73 14.99 17.62
CA GLU A 208 14.79 13.97 17.78
C GLU A 208 14.51 12.93 18.88
N LYS A 209 13.55 13.20 19.77
CA LYS A 209 13.08 12.33 20.85
C LYS A 209 12.02 11.29 20.45
N GLU A 210 11.43 11.35 19.27
CA GLU A 210 10.46 10.36 18.80
C GLU A 210 11.17 9.32 17.94
N ASP A 211 11.29 8.11 18.48
CA ASP A 211 12.01 7.04 17.81
C ASP A 211 11.17 6.44 16.66
N ILE A 212 11.78 6.21 15.51
CA ILE A 212 11.13 5.58 14.35
C ILE A 212 10.64 4.17 14.72
N ALA A 213 11.30 3.48 15.65
CA ALA A 213 10.78 2.22 16.21
C ALA A 213 9.43 2.40 16.88
N ASP A 214 9.28 3.42 17.71
CA ASP A 214 8.04 3.60 18.47
C ASP A 214 6.91 3.86 17.50
N ILE A 215 7.15 4.62 16.42
CA ILE A 215 6.19 4.82 15.34
C ILE A 215 5.88 3.52 14.59
N ILE A 216 6.90 2.71 14.24
CA ILE A 216 6.73 1.41 13.56
C ILE A 216 5.94 0.44 14.43
N MET A 217 6.29 0.31 15.71
CA MET A 217 5.68 -0.62 16.66
C MET A 217 4.28 -0.17 17.11
N GLU A 218 3.99 1.13 17.15
CA GLU A 218 2.65 1.69 17.42
C GLU A 218 1.73 1.69 16.18
N SER A 219 2.30 1.61 14.98
CA SER A 219 1.52 1.68 13.74
C SER A 219 0.78 0.37 13.47
N ASP A 220 -0.50 0.48 13.11
CA ASP A 220 -1.36 -0.68 12.86
C ASP A 220 -0.68 -1.64 11.86
N THR A 221 -0.58 -2.88 12.29
CA THR A 221 0.35 -3.93 11.90
C THR A 221 0.33 -4.29 10.41
N GLN A 222 -0.67 -3.84 9.64
CA GLN A 222 -0.77 -4.08 8.19
C GLN A 222 0.37 -3.45 7.36
N THR A 223 0.92 -2.30 7.77
CA THR A 223 2.03 -1.66 7.03
C THR A 223 3.36 -2.38 7.27
N VAL A 224 3.58 -2.91 8.47
CA VAL A 224 4.78 -3.68 8.83
C VAL A 224 4.68 -5.11 8.30
N TYR A 225 3.53 -5.79 8.42
CA TYR A 225 3.35 -7.15 7.90
C TYR A 225 3.37 -7.25 6.36
N ALA A 226 3.17 -6.13 5.65
CA ALA A 226 3.39 -6.10 4.21
C ALA A 226 4.87 -6.38 3.85
N LEU A 227 5.80 -6.08 4.76
CA LEU A 227 7.24 -6.12 4.56
C LEU A 227 7.81 -7.10 5.60
N GLN A 228 7.84 -8.38 5.26
CA GLN A 228 8.07 -9.48 6.21
C GLN A 228 9.29 -9.24 7.13
N GLU A 229 9.14 -9.48 8.43
CA GLU A 229 10.25 -9.41 9.40
C GLU A 229 11.20 -10.61 9.24
N ILE A 230 12.51 -10.38 9.32
CA ILE A 230 13.49 -11.47 9.49
C ILE A 230 13.47 -11.89 10.96
N PRO A 231 13.19 -13.15 11.32
CA PRO A 231 13.45 -13.63 12.67
C PRO A 231 14.95 -13.48 12.95
N GLY A 232 15.28 -12.62 13.91
CA GLY A 232 16.65 -12.29 14.28
C GLY A 232 17.50 -13.55 14.45
N LYS A 233 18.71 -13.53 13.88
CA LYS A 233 19.75 -14.52 14.19
C LYS A 233 19.82 -14.64 15.71
N ARG A 234 19.38 -15.78 16.25
CA ARG A 234 19.70 -16.14 17.63
C ARG A 234 21.23 -16.13 17.72
N ASN A 235 21.76 -15.28 18.59
CA ASN A 235 23.16 -15.28 18.95
C ASN A 235 23.56 -16.72 19.29
N SER A 236 24.46 -17.28 18.49
CA SER A 236 25.18 -18.50 18.82
C SER A 236 26.02 -18.19 20.06
N LYS A 237 25.60 -18.72 21.20
CA LYS A 237 26.50 -19.08 22.29
C LYS A 237 27.03 -20.49 22.02
#